data_AF-A0A1F5URH1-F1
#
_entry.id   AF-A0A1F5URH1-F1
#
_cell.length_a   1.000
_cell.length_b   1.000
_cell.length_c   1.000
_cell.angle_alpha   90.00
_cell.angle_beta   90.00
_cell.angle_gamma   90.00
#
_symmetry.space_group_name_H-M   'P 1'
#
loop_
_entity.id
_entity.type
_entity.pdbx_description
1 polymer ?
#
loop_
_entity_poly.entity_id
_entity_poly.type
_entity_poly.pdbx_seq_one_letter_code
_entity_poly.pdbx_strand_id
1 'polypeptide(L)'
;MKSIVLIIVFSVLIFAQEAAKPEVTSEVKKPESSVPAKKTSGRIDDVTVTGEDKLKVKSEKPLLEIKMNINEAVLPTIDTEKKFLEKSPALSDLKDAVPKMLSSQQVAFPFLSVFVKEPIASFSLKAMGFKTATWELIVTDSKGKTFKKFEGKGKPPEIIEWSGRNAANKIIKVGNPYSYLINLVDQSGNPRTVIGSPFVIHQLVHQENDGLYVSVTRKKIFDIEREKTKILEEGIPILKEMSDYLKENFTLALNIEVHGEDVSMSGEQAKILAQYFSEILILPEKNIKCSGFEDTIENHRIDIMIKNR
;
A
#
# COMPACT_ATOMS: atom_id res chain seq x y z
N MET A 1 -5.47 -41.03 35.87
CA MET A 1 -5.51 -42.00 34.76
C MET A 1 -5.58 -41.21 33.46
N LYS A 2 -4.97 -41.69 32.37
CA LYS A 2 -4.64 -40.95 31.13
C LYS A 2 -3.51 -39.93 31.32
N SER A 3 -2.68 -39.79 30.27
CA SER A 3 -1.33 -39.20 30.32
C SER A 3 -1.13 -38.21 29.18
N ILE A 4 -0.36 -37.15 29.42
CA ILE A 4 0.28 -36.29 28.41
C ILE A 4 1.69 -36.02 28.96
N VAL A 5 2.69 -36.85 28.65
CA VAL A 5 3.52 -36.80 27.44
C VAL A 5 4.34 -35.50 27.38
N LEU A 6 5.58 -35.61 27.86
CA LEU A 6 6.62 -34.59 27.84
C LEU A 6 7.34 -34.64 26.48
N ILE A 7 7.49 -33.50 25.79
CA ILE A 7 8.29 -33.41 24.56
C ILE A 7 9.48 -32.47 24.82
N ILE A 8 10.68 -33.04 24.78
CA ILE A 8 11.95 -32.33 24.89
C ILE A 8 12.44 -32.04 23.47
N VAL A 9 12.59 -30.77 23.11
CA VAL A 9 13.21 -30.37 21.85
C VAL A 9 14.72 -30.30 22.05
N PHE A 10 15.46 -31.12 21.30
CA PHE A 10 16.91 -31.26 21.45
C PHE A 10 17.64 -30.14 20.67
N SER A 11 18.66 -29.55 21.28
CA SER A 11 19.52 -28.56 20.63
C SER A 11 20.66 -29.24 19.87
N VAL A 12 20.98 -28.76 18.67
CA VAL A 12 22.15 -29.19 17.89
C VAL A 12 22.85 -27.97 17.31
N LEU A 13 23.95 -27.56 17.94
CA LEU A 13 24.97 -26.75 17.28
C LEU A 13 25.81 -27.68 16.39
N ILE A 14 26.22 -27.19 15.22
CA ILE A 14 27.31 -27.79 14.44
C ILE A 14 28.42 -26.74 14.29
N PHE A 15 29.50 -26.94 15.03
CA PHE A 15 30.80 -26.35 14.71
C PHE A 15 31.59 -27.39 13.90
N ALA A 16 32.22 -26.95 12.81
CA ALA A 16 33.23 -27.70 12.07
C ALA A 16 34.35 -26.73 11.67
N GLN A 17 35.57 -27.23 11.59
CA GLN A 17 36.80 -26.42 11.62
C GLN A 17 37.71 -26.73 10.43
N GLU A 18 38.60 -25.77 10.10
CA GLU A 18 39.92 -25.94 9.44
C GLU A 18 40.08 -26.84 8.20
N ALA A 19 40.59 -26.28 7.09
CA ALA A 19 41.94 -26.61 6.59
C ALA A 19 42.28 -26.06 5.18
N ALA A 20 43.51 -25.51 5.09
CA ALA A 20 44.50 -25.61 3.99
C ALA A 20 44.12 -25.40 2.50
N LYS A 21 44.84 -24.43 1.90
CA LYS A 21 45.15 -24.32 0.46
C LYS A 21 45.94 -25.55 -0.04
N PRO A 22 45.94 -25.81 -1.36
CA PRO A 22 47.23 -25.83 -2.06
C PRO A 22 47.24 -25.06 -3.39
N GLU A 23 48.44 -24.70 -3.84
CA GLU A 23 48.70 -24.17 -5.19
C GLU A 23 49.14 -25.30 -6.12
N VAL A 24 48.80 -25.20 -7.42
CA VAL A 24 49.34 -26.08 -8.46
C VAL A 24 49.71 -25.24 -9.69
N THR A 25 51.01 -25.00 -9.85
CA THR A 25 51.60 -24.53 -11.12
C THR A 25 51.86 -25.74 -12.02
N SER A 26 51.69 -25.62 -13.33
CA SER A 26 52.16 -26.62 -14.30
C SER A 26 52.81 -25.96 -15.51
N GLU A 27 53.78 -26.65 -16.11
CA GLU A 27 54.82 -26.10 -16.98
C GLU A 27 55.11 -27.05 -18.16
N VAL A 28 55.21 -26.54 -19.40
CA VAL A 28 55.61 -27.35 -20.58
C VAL A 28 56.55 -26.59 -21.54
N LYS A 29 57.86 -26.77 -21.33
CA LYS A 29 58.91 -27.19 -22.30
C LYS A 29 58.85 -26.69 -23.77
N LYS A 30 59.88 -25.96 -24.27
CA LYS A 30 61.19 -26.42 -24.88
C LYS A 30 61.07 -26.72 -26.40
N PRO A 31 62.15 -26.94 -27.23
CA PRO A 31 63.60 -27.09 -26.98
C PRO A 31 64.47 -26.13 -27.88
N GLU A 32 65.78 -26.23 -28.20
CA GLU A 32 66.96 -27.07 -27.81
C GLU A 32 68.31 -26.36 -28.17
N SER A 33 69.46 -26.99 -27.84
CA SER A 33 70.84 -26.79 -28.41
C SER A 33 71.63 -25.50 -28.06
N SER A 34 72.96 -25.50 -27.92
CA SER A 34 74.01 -26.56 -27.88
C SER A 34 75.29 -26.08 -27.14
N VAL A 35 76.24 -26.96 -26.82
CA VAL A 35 77.35 -26.77 -25.83
C VAL A 35 78.65 -27.43 -26.36
N PRO A 36 79.84 -26.76 -26.38
CA PRO A 36 80.78 -26.77 -25.23
C PRO A 36 81.73 -25.55 -25.08
N ALA A 37 82.70 -25.64 -24.14
CA ALA A 37 83.81 -24.69 -23.88
C ALA A 37 85.14 -25.16 -24.56
N LYS A 38 86.33 -24.51 -24.45
CA LYS A 38 87.14 -24.35 -23.20
C LYS A 38 88.54 -23.70 -23.44
N LYS A 39 88.91 -22.71 -22.59
CA LYS A 39 90.27 -22.29 -22.10
C LYS A 39 91.40 -21.68 -23.00
N THR A 40 92.08 -20.70 -22.36
CA THR A 40 93.53 -20.38 -22.23
C THR A 40 94.35 -19.50 -23.21
N SER A 41 94.92 -18.45 -22.60
CA SER A 41 96.29 -17.86 -22.79
C SER A 41 96.56 -16.92 -23.98
N GLY A 42 97.58 -16.06 -23.81
CA GLY A 42 98.15 -15.18 -24.85
C GLY A 42 98.02 -13.67 -24.61
N ARG A 43 98.84 -13.10 -23.70
CA ARG A 43 98.92 -11.64 -23.46
C ARG A 43 99.71 -10.93 -24.56
N ILE A 44 99.15 -9.83 -25.07
CA ILE A 44 99.91 -8.66 -25.58
C ILE A 44 99.15 -7.41 -25.12
N ASP A 45 99.86 -6.40 -24.63
CA ASP A 45 99.26 -5.11 -24.25
C ASP A 45 99.30 -4.15 -25.44
N ASP A 46 98.20 -3.44 -25.70
CA ASP A 46 98.13 -2.39 -26.74
C ASP A 46 97.54 -1.09 -26.15
N VAL A 47 97.96 0.05 -26.69
CA VAL A 47 97.93 1.35 -25.99
C VAL A 47 96.60 2.06 -26.18
N THR A 48 95.81 2.15 -25.10
CA THR A 48 94.52 2.84 -25.11
C THR A 48 94.71 4.36 -25.19
N VAL A 49 94.46 4.94 -26.37
CA VAL A 49 94.32 6.40 -26.54
C VAL A 49 92.91 6.82 -26.10
N THR A 50 92.80 7.40 -24.90
CA THR A 50 91.52 7.88 -24.36
C THR A 50 91.12 9.22 -24.95
N GLY A 51 90.29 9.20 -26.00
CA GLY A 51 89.47 10.35 -26.37
C GLY A 51 88.30 10.50 -25.38
N GLU A 52 88.29 11.56 -24.58
CA GLU A 52 87.14 11.89 -23.71
C GLU A 52 85.98 12.45 -24.54
N ASP A 53 85.21 11.58 -25.20
CA ASP A 53 83.98 11.98 -25.88
C ASP A 53 82.83 12.21 -24.88
N LYS A 54 82.92 13.35 -24.19
CA LYS A 54 81.98 13.82 -23.18
C LYS A 54 80.68 14.32 -23.81
N LEU A 55 79.80 13.40 -24.23
CA LEU A 55 78.32 13.50 -24.11
C LEU A 55 77.59 12.26 -24.69
N LYS A 56 77.60 11.12 -23.98
CA LYS A 56 76.59 10.07 -24.22
C LYS A 56 75.23 10.52 -23.70
N VAL A 57 74.42 11.11 -24.57
CA VAL A 57 73.01 11.42 -24.30
C VAL A 57 72.24 10.11 -24.10
N LYS A 58 71.98 9.75 -22.83
CA LYS A 58 71.03 8.68 -22.47
C LYS A 58 69.61 9.13 -22.80
N SER A 59 69.15 8.84 -24.01
CA SER A 59 67.72 8.91 -24.35
C SER A 59 67.00 7.67 -23.79
N GLU A 60 66.81 7.61 -22.48
CA GLU A 60 65.90 6.65 -21.87
C GLU A 60 64.48 7.05 -22.30
N LYS A 61 63.88 6.26 -23.20
CA LYS A 61 62.49 6.48 -23.63
C LYS A 61 61.58 6.41 -22.40
N PRO A 62 60.69 7.39 -22.17
CA PRO A 62 59.74 7.30 -21.08
C PRO A 62 58.86 6.07 -21.27
N LEU A 63 58.67 5.30 -20.19
CA LEU A 63 57.75 4.17 -20.18
C LEU A 63 56.32 4.71 -20.36
N LEU A 64 55.71 4.38 -21.50
CA LEU A 64 54.32 4.72 -21.77
C LEU A 64 53.40 3.80 -20.96
N GLU A 65 52.97 4.27 -19.79
CA GLU A 65 51.84 3.67 -19.06
C GLU A 65 50.54 3.88 -19.86
N ILE A 66 50.26 3.02 -20.83
CA ILE A 66 49.02 3.05 -21.61
C ILE A 66 47.88 2.52 -20.73
N LYS A 67 47.27 3.42 -19.94
CA LYS A 67 46.12 3.15 -19.08
C LYS A 67 44.84 3.00 -19.91
N MET A 68 44.70 1.87 -20.60
CA MET A 68 43.46 1.50 -21.29
C MET A 68 42.37 1.16 -20.27
N ASN A 69 41.36 2.03 -20.13
CA ASN A 69 40.16 1.69 -19.38
C ASN A 69 39.24 0.84 -20.28
N ILE A 70 39.30 -0.48 -20.13
CA ILE A 70 38.54 -1.45 -20.95
C ILE A 70 37.03 -1.13 -20.96
N ASN A 71 36.50 -0.55 -19.87
CA ASN A 71 35.09 -0.21 -19.73
C ASN A 71 34.67 1.01 -20.57
N GLU A 72 35.60 1.88 -20.98
CA GLU A 72 35.32 3.13 -21.68
C GLU A 72 34.65 2.89 -23.05
N ALA A 73 35.00 1.79 -23.72
CA ALA A 73 34.35 1.34 -24.95
C ALA A 73 32.93 0.78 -24.74
N VAL A 74 32.55 0.46 -23.49
CA VAL A 74 31.28 -0.20 -23.14
C VAL A 74 30.26 0.78 -22.55
N LEU A 75 30.72 1.85 -21.89
CA LEU A 75 29.89 2.94 -21.36
C LEU A 75 28.84 3.49 -22.37
N PRO A 76 29.20 3.88 -23.61
CA PRO A 76 28.20 4.42 -24.55
C PRO A 76 27.13 3.39 -24.92
N THR A 77 27.48 2.11 -25.01
CA THR A 77 26.53 1.01 -25.26
C THR A 77 25.54 0.88 -24.11
N ILE A 78 26.04 0.81 -22.87
CA ILE A 78 25.23 0.74 -21.65
C ILE A 78 24.26 1.92 -21.56
N ASP A 79 24.72 3.14 -21.87
CA ASP A 79 23.87 4.32 -21.82
C ASP A 79 22.85 4.37 -22.98
N THR A 80 23.17 3.80 -24.16
CA THR A 80 22.15 3.61 -25.21
C THR A 80 21.13 2.54 -24.88
N GLU A 81 21.52 1.45 -24.20
CA GLU A 81 20.61 0.39 -23.75
C GLU A 81 19.68 0.89 -22.64
N LYS A 82 20.20 1.57 -21.62
CA LYS A 82 19.36 2.27 -20.61
C LYS A 82 18.35 3.20 -21.28
N LYS A 83 18.81 4.04 -22.20
CA LYS A 83 17.99 5.00 -22.94
C LYS A 83 17.01 4.34 -23.94
N PHE A 84 17.12 3.03 -24.19
CA PHE A 84 16.13 2.23 -24.89
C PHE A 84 15.12 1.59 -23.92
N LEU A 85 15.59 1.08 -22.78
CA LEU A 85 14.77 0.52 -21.71
C LEU A 85 13.84 1.58 -21.10
N GLU A 86 14.37 2.77 -20.78
CA GLU A 86 13.62 3.95 -20.33
C GLU A 86 12.54 4.41 -21.34
N LYS A 87 12.76 4.14 -22.64
CA LYS A 87 11.85 4.50 -23.72
C LYS A 87 10.78 3.46 -24.03
N SER A 88 10.77 2.30 -23.37
CA SER A 88 9.76 1.27 -23.62
C SER A 88 8.39 1.74 -23.11
N PRO A 89 7.42 2.09 -23.99
CA PRO A 89 6.16 2.69 -23.56
C PRO A 89 5.30 1.73 -22.72
N ALA A 90 5.55 0.41 -22.84
CA ALA A 90 4.92 -0.62 -22.02
C ALA A 90 5.44 -0.68 -20.56
N LEU A 91 6.44 0.14 -20.21
CA LEU A 91 7.00 0.27 -18.86
C LEU A 91 7.05 1.72 -18.35
N SER A 92 6.87 2.73 -19.23
CA SER A 92 6.91 4.14 -18.85
C SER A 92 5.81 4.52 -17.86
N ASP A 93 4.60 3.99 -18.05
CA ASP A 93 3.48 4.16 -17.12
C ASP A 93 3.19 2.84 -16.39
N LEU A 94 3.57 2.76 -15.12
CA LEU A 94 3.21 1.63 -14.25
C LEU A 94 1.67 1.45 -14.15
N LYS A 95 0.90 2.49 -14.49
CA LYS A 95 -0.56 2.46 -14.58
C LYS A 95 -1.08 1.53 -15.67
N ASP A 96 -0.45 1.52 -16.85
CA ASP A 96 -0.87 0.68 -17.98
C ASP A 96 -0.45 -0.79 -17.82
N ALA A 97 0.51 -1.06 -16.93
CA ALA A 97 0.91 -2.42 -16.53
C ALA A 97 -0.02 -3.07 -15.48
N VAL A 98 -1.03 -2.35 -14.96
CA VAL A 98 -2.04 -2.92 -14.04
C VAL A 98 -3.26 -3.40 -14.83
N PRO A 99 -3.78 -4.62 -14.58
CA PRO A 99 -4.96 -5.11 -15.28
C PRO A 99 -6.18 -4.25 -14.98
N LYS A 100 -6.81 -3.75 -16.05
CA LYS A 100 -7.99 -2.85 -16.03
C LYS A 100 -9.25 -3.47 -15.37
N MET A 101 -9.22 -4.78 -15.13
CA MET A 101 -10.26 -5.60 -14.51
C MET A 101 -9.59 -6.71 -13.69
N LEU A 102 -10.10 -7.03 -12.51
CA LEU A 102 -9.52 -8.05 -11.63
C LEU A 102 -9.75 -9.47 -12.17
N SER A 103 -8.75 -10.35 -12.03
CA SER A 103 -8.77 -11.73 -12.54
C SER A 103 -9.71 -12.68 -11.77
N SER A 104 -10.51 -12.17 -10.84
CA SER A 104 -11.38 -12.93 -9.95
C SER A 104 -12.41 -13.76 -10.72
N GLN A 105 -12.52 -15.04 -10.36
CA GLN A 105 -13.59 -15.93 -10.83
C GLN A 105 -14.87 -15.85 -9.97
N GLN A 106 -14.89 -15.02 -8.92
CA GLN A 106 -16.04 -14.89 -8.05
C GLN A 106 -17.14 -14.07 -8.74
N VAL A 107 -18.23 -14.75 -9.11
CA VAL A 107 -19.49 -14.14 -9.58
C VAL A 107 -19.92 -13.03 -8.60
N ALA A 108 -20.23 -11.85 -9.13
CA ALA A 108 -20.72 -10.72 -8.35
C ALA A 108 -22.18 -10.94 -7.89
N PHE A 109 -22.54 -10.35 -6.76
CA PHE A 109 -23.84 -10.51 -6.12
C PHE A 109 -24.63 -9.18 -6.12
N PRO A 110 -25.08 -8.66 -7.28
CA PRO A 110 -25.71 -7.34 -7.42
C PRO A 110 -27.08 -7.19 -6.73
N PHE A 111 -27.57 -8.25 -6.08
CA PHE A 111 -28.76 -8.24 -5.24
C PHE A 111 -28.43 -8.02 -3.75
N LEU A 112 -27.15 -7.94 -3.37
CA LEU A 112 -26.73 -7.46 -2.06
C LEU A 112 -26.78 -5.92 -2.06
N SER A 113 -27.47 -5.35 -1.07
CA SER A 113 -27.63 -3.91 -0.88
C SER A 113 -27.45 -3.54 0.59
N VAL A 114 -26.39 -4.07 1.21
CA VAL A 114 -26.04 -3.88 2.62
C VAL A 114 -25.29 -2.56 2.81
N PHE A 115 -24.57 -2.06 1.79
CA PHE A 115 -23.93 -0.75 1.85
C PHE A 115 -24.90 0.38 1.50
N VAL A 116 -24.96 1.38 2.39
CA VAL A 116 -25.65 2.65 2.11
C VAL A 116 -24.80 3.49 1.15
N LYS A 117 -25.47 4.17 0.21
CA LYS A 117 -24.91 5.11 -0.78
C LYS A 117 -25.59 6.47 -0.62
N GLU A 118 -25.12 7.50 -1.34
CA GLU A 118 -25.85 8.76 -1.41
C GLU A 118 -27.18 8.60 -2.21
N PRO A 119 -28.32 9.14 -1.75
CA PRO A 119 -28.54 9.85 -0.49
C PRO A 119 -28.64 8.90 0.72
N ILE A 120 -27.87 9.22 1.77
CA ILE A 120 -27.70 8.39 2.97
C ILE A 120 -28.90 8.45 3.91
N ALA A 121 -29.61 9.58 3.94
CA ALA A 121 -30.83 9.75 4.72
C ALA A 121 -31.87 10.55 3.93
N SER A 122 -33.14 10.23 4.15
CA SER A 122 -34.29 10.91 3.54
C SER A 122 -35.29 11.28 4.63
N PHE A 123 -35.46 12.57 4.86
CA PHE A 123 -36.29 13.13 5.94
C PHE A 123 -37.64 13.57 5.38
N SER A 124 -38.72 12.85 5.72
CA SER A 124 -40.08 13.22 5.32
C SER A 124 -40.65 14.30 6.24
N LEU A 125 -40.90 15.49 5.69
CA LEU A 125 -41.57 16.60 6.39
C LEU A 125 -43.09 16.60 6.12
N LYS A 126 -43.56 15.72 5.23
CA LYS A 126 -44.96 15.60 4.77
C LYS A 126 -45.99 15.40 5.89
N ALA A 127 -45.61 14.77 7.01
CA ALA A 127 -46.50 14.51 8.13
C ALA A 127 -46.97 15.76 8.89
N MET A 128 -46.42 16.95 8.60
CA MET A 128 -46.57 18.15 9.43
C MET A 128 -47.50 19.24 8.88
N GLY A 129 -48.37 18.92 7.91
CA GLY A 129 -49.72 19.48 7.70
C GLY A 129 -50.06 20.99 7.75
N PHE A 130 -49.13 21.91 8.03
CA PHE A 130 -49.42 23.28 8.46
C PHE A 130 -48.86 24.35 7.51
N LYS A 131 -49.41 25.58 7.60
CA LYS A 131 -48.83 26.77 6.97
C LYS A 131 -47.68 27.30 7.82
N THR A 132 -46.47 26.90 7.47
CA THR A 132 -45.22 27.33 8.11
C THR A 132 -44.74 28.68 7.58
N ALA A 133 -44.23 29.53 8.47
CA ALA A 133 -43.49 30.74 8.14
C ALA A 133 -41.99 30.45 7.97
N THR A 134 -41.42 29.65 8.87
CA THR A 134 -40.04 29.13 8.80
C THR A 134 -40.00 27.66 9.18
N TRP A 135 -38.96 26.97 8.72
CA TRP A 135 -38.63 25.60 9.09
C TRP A 135 -37.12 25.41 9.19
N GLU A 136 -36.70 24.50 10.06
CA GLU A 136 -35.31 24.15 10.31
C GLU A 136 -35.22 22.66 10.66
N LEU A 137 -34.40 21.90 9.94
CA LEU A 137 -34.06 20.51 10.23
C LEU A 137 -32.62 20.48 10.75
N ILE A 138 -32.45 20.07 12.01
CA ILE A 138 -31.14 19.89 12.64
C ILE A 138 -30.85 18.39 12.74
N VAL A 139 -29.73 17.94 12.18
CA VAL A 139 -29.17 16.60 12.42
C VAL A 139 -28.06 16.74 13.46
N THR A 140 -28.11 15.92 14.51
CA THR A 140 -27.16 15.90 15.62
C THR A 140 -26.36 14.61 15.65
N ASP A 141 -25.08 14.73 16.02
CA ASP A 141 -24.19 13.61 16.33
C ASP A 141 -24.55 13.01 17.72
N SER A 142 -24.01 11.84 18.03
CA SER A 142 -24.07 11.11 19.30
C SER A 142 -23.89 11.97 20.56
N LYS A 143 -23.11 13.06 20.46
CA LYS A 143 -22.82 14.02 21.53
C LYS A 143 -23.82 15.19 21.60
N GLY A 144 -24.96 15.11 20.91
CA GLY A 144 -25.96 16.18 20.79
C GLY A 144 -25.51 17.39 19.95
N LYS A 145 -24.26 17.42 19.48
CA LYS A 145 -23.72 18.51 18.66
C LYS A 145 -24.35 18.50 17.27
N THR A 146 -24.79 19.66 16.78
CA THR A 146 -25.25 19.85 15.40
C THR A 146 -24.18 19.42 14.40
N PHE A 147 -24.53 18.44 13.58
CA PHE A 147 -23.71 17.92 12.49
C PHE A 147 -24.11 18.54 11.15
N LYS A 148 -25.41 18.60 10.83
CA LYS A 148 -25.96 19.30 9.66
C LYS A 148 -27.16 20.14 10.07
N LYS A 149 -27.35 21.27 9.39
CA LYS A 149 -28.54 22.09 9.49
C LYS A 149 -29.08 22.36 8.09
N PHE A 150 -30.40 22.31 7.94
CA PHE A 150 -31.13 22.80 6.77
C PHE A 150 -32.19 23.78 7.28
N GLU A 151 -32.45 24.85 6.55
CA GLU A 151 -33.43 25.87 6.95
C GLU A 151 -34.12 26.48 5.74
N GLY A 152 -35.31 27.03 5.94
CA GLY A 152 -36.06 27.70 4.89
C GLY A 152 -37.26 28.50 5.39
N LYS A 153 -37.92 29.18 4.46
CA LYS A 153 -39.10 30.02 4.70
C LYS A 153 -40.29 29.50 3.90
N GLY A 154 -41.50 29.74 4.39
CA GLY A 154 -42.73 29.21 3.79
C GLY A 154 -42.88 27.70 4.00
N LYS A 155 -43.57 27.03 3.07
CA LYS A 155 -43.83 25.58 3.09
C LYS A 155 -42.51 24.79 2.92
N PRO A 156 -42.19 23.80 3.78
CA PRO A 156 -41.06 22.90 3.54
C PRO A 156 -41.28 22.00 2.31
N PRO A 157 -40.21 21.47 1.70
CA PRO A 157 -40.33 20.35 0.77
C PRO A 157 -40.90 19.12 1.48
N GLU A 158 -41.57 18.22 0.77
CA GLU A 158 -42.16 17.03 1.40
C GLU A 158 -41.09 16.03 1.89
N ILE A 159 -39.94 16.01 1.24
CA ILE A 159 -38.77 15.17 1.51
C ILE A 159 -37.51 16.05 1.43
N ILE A 160 -36.57 15.86 2.36
CA ILE A 160 -35.21 16.37 2.27
C ILE A 160 -34.25 15.18 2.20
N GLU A 161 -33.58 15.02 1.06
CA GLU A 161 -32.53 14.02 0.88
C GLU A 161 -31.17 14.58 1.31
N TRP A 162 -30.34 13.73 1.93
CA TRP A 162 -29.04 14.14 2.47
C TRP A 162 -27.95 13.11 2.18
N SER A 163 -26.86 13.57 1.57
CA SER A 163 -25.61 12.85 1.31
C SER A 163 -24.77 12.54 2.56
N GLY A 164 -25.29 12.71 3.78
CA GLY A 164 -24.51 12.52 5.02
C GLY A 164 -23.35 13.51 5.23
N ARG A 165 -23.15 14.51 4.35
CA ARG A 165 -22.06 15.49 4.43
C ARG A 165 -22.46 16.73 5.22
N ASN A 166 -21.60 17.16 6.15
CA ASN A 166 -21.81 18.37 6.96
C ASN A 166 -21.58 19.67 6.14
N ALA A 167 -21.44 20.82 6.80
CA ALA A 167 -21.15 22.10 6.14
C ALA A 167 -19.67 22.27 5.72
N ALA A 168 -18.75 21.50 6.32
CA ALA A 168 -17.33 21.45 6.00
C ALA A 168 -16.98 20.21 5.16
N ASN A 169 -17.91 19.77 4.31
CA ASN A 169 -17.89 18.57 3.45
C ASN A 169 -17.66 17.20 4.13
N LYS A 170 -17.37 17.15 5.43
CA LYS A 170 -17.07 15.90 6.15
C LYS A 170 -18.30 14.99 6.24
N ILE A 171 -18.10 13.74 5.85
CA ILE A 171 -19.07 12.63 5.91
C ILE A 171 -19.39 12.21 7.36
N ILE A 172 -20.55 11.58 7.59
CA ILE A 172 -20.88 10.90 8.85
C ILE A 172 -19.89 9.79 9.20
N LYS A 173 -19.73 9.49 10.49
CA LYS A 173 -18.99 8.30 10.94
C LYS A 173 -19.88 7.06 10.92
N VAL A 174 -19.41 5.96 10.34
CA VAL A 174 -20.07 4.65 10.52
C VAL A 174 -20.08 4.23 12.00
N GLY A 175 -21.09 3.45 12.40
CA GLY A 175 -21.22 2.88 13.74
C GLY A 175 -21.77 3.81 14.82
N ASN A 176 -21.88 5.12 14.56
CA ASN A 176 -22.34 6.12 15.51
C ASN A 176 -23.85 6.40 15.36
N PRO A 177 -24.58 6.64 16.46
CA PRO A 177 -25.96 7.09 16.41
C PRO A 177 -26.04 8.59 16.05
N TYR A 178 -26.77 8.88 14.98
CA TYR A 178 -27.21 10.22 14.61
C TYR A 178 -28.69 10.38 14.96
N SER A 179 -29.10 11.58 15.33
CA SER A 179 -30.50 11.93 15.58
C SER A 179 -30.88 13.15 14.73
N TYR A 180 -32.18 13.40 14.58
CA TYR A 180 -32.64 14.63 13.93
C TYR A 180 -33.86 15.20 14.65
N LEU A 181 -34.01 16.52 14.57
CA LEU A 181 -35.18 17.24 15.02
C LEU A 181 -35.55 18.32 14.01
N ILE A 182 -36.84 18.61 13.90
CA ILE A 182 -37.37 19.61 12.98
C ILE A 182 -38.11 20.66 13.80
N ASN A 183 -37.59 21.88 13.77
CA ASN A 183 -38.23 23.08 14.31
C ASN A 183 -39.05 23.73 13.20
N LEU A 184 -40.32 23.99 13.47
CA LEU A 184 -41.23 24.75 12.62
C LEU A 184 -41.72 25.98 13.38
N VAL A 185 -41.96 27.08 12.66
CA VAL A 185 -42.76 28.20 13.17
C VAL A 185 -43.93 28.41 12.21
N ASP A 186 -45.15 28.48 12.73
CA ASP A 186 -46.34 28.74 11.91
C ASP A 186 -46.49 30.23 11.53
N GLN A 187 -47.45 30.56 10.67
CA GLN A 187 -47.74 31.95 10.28
C GLN A 187 -48.22 32.85 11.43
N SER A 188 -48.56 32.28 12.59
CA SER A 188 -48.98 33.00 13.79
C SER A 188 -47.83 33.16 14.81
N GLY A 189 -46.63 32.64 14.51
CA GLY A 189 -45.45 32.71 15.39
C GLY A 189 -45.32 31.56 16.39
N ASN A 190 -46.19 30.54 16.36
CA ASN A 190 -46.10 29.42 17.30
C ASN A 190 -44.98 28.45 16.87
N PRO A 191 -44.00 28.14 17.75
CA PRO A 191 -43.00 27.12 17.48
C PRO A 191 -43.58 25.70 17.68
N ARG A 192 -43.11 24.74 16.89
CA ARG A 192 -43.30 23.30 17.10
C ARG A 192 -42.01 22.56 16.81
N THR A 193 -41.58 21.69 17.71
CA THR A 193 -40.43 20.80 17.49
C THR A 193 -40.91 19.36 17.36
N VAL A 194 -40.49 18.67 16.30
CA VAL A 194 -40.71 17.23 16.10
C VAL A 194 -39.36 16.53 16.16
N ILE A 195 -39.24 15.54 17.05
CA ILE A 195 -38.01 14.74 17.22
C ILE A 195 -38.14 13.47 16.39
N GLY A 196 -37.15 13.20 15.54
CA GLY A 196 -37.06 11.99 14.73
C GLY A 196 -36.41 10.83 15.48
N SER A 197 -36.64 9.60 15.00
CA SER A 197 -35.97 8.42 15.54
C SER A 197 -34.45 8.48 15.27
N PRO A 198 -33.61 8.13 16.26
CA PRO A 198 -32.17 7.96 16.03
C PRO A 198 -31.89 6.83 15.02
N PHE A 199 -30.82 6.98 14.24
CA PHE A 199 -30.38 6.01 13.25
C PHE A 199 -28.86 5.80 13.30
N VAL A 200 -28.40 4.62 12.88
CA VAL A 200 -26.97 4.25 12.83
C VAL A 200 -26.68 3.69 11.44
N ILE A 201 -25.66 4.24 10.76
CA ILE A 201 -25.18 3.70 9.48
C ILE A 201 -24.01 2.76 9.77
N HIS A 202 -24.12 1.48 9.42
CA HIS A 202 -23.09 0.47 9.71
C HIS A 202 -22.13 0.18 8.56
N GLN A 203 -22.57 0.39 7.32
CA GLN A 203 -21.86 0.17 6.07
C GLN A 203 -22.12 1.35 5.15
N LEU A 204 -21.07 1.95 4.59
CA LEU A 204 -21.15 3.16 3.78
C LEU A 204 -20.15 3.15 2.62
N VAL A 205 -20.64 3.32 1.39
CA VAL A 205 -19.80 3.69 0.23
C VAL A 205 -19.91 5.19 0.00
N HIS A 206 -18.78 5.89 -0.08
CA HIS A 206 -18.73 7.31 -0.39
C HIS A 206 -17.48 7.66 -1.22
N GLN A 207 -17.62 8.64 -2.11
CA GLN A 207 -16.52 9.12 -2.95
C GLN A 207 -15.85 10.34 -2.30
N GLU A 208 -14.54 10.30 -2.11
CA GLU A 208 -13.72 11.45 -1.74
C GLU A 208 -12.80 11.88 -2.89
N ASN A 209 -12.06 12.97 -2.69
CA ASN A 209 -11.20 13.57 -3.72
C ASN A 209 -10.06 12.65 -4.18
N ASP A 210 -9.51 11.83 -3.27
CA ASP A 210 -8.36 10.95 -3.51
C ASP A 210 -8.75 9.49 -3.81
N GLY A 211 -9.95 9.06 -3.43
CA GLY A 211 -10.42 7.70 -3.69
C GLY A 211 -11.89 7.44 -3.36
N LEU A 212 -12.37 6.27 -3.79
CA LEU A 212 -13.62 5.67 -3.32
C LEU A 212 -13.35 5.00 -1.97
N TYR A 213 -14.14 5.35 -0.96
CA TYR A 213 -14.08 4.79 0.38
C TYR A 213 -15.25 3.83 0.63
N VAL A 214 -14.93 2.62 1.07
CA VAL A 214 -15.87 1.58 1.48
C VAL A 214 -15.66 1.31 2.97
N SER A 215 -16.50 1.94 3.79
CA SER A 215 -16.38 1.99 5.26
C SER A 215 -17.38 1.07 5.95
N VAL A 216 -16.91 0.29 6.94
CA VAL A 216 -17.74 -0.65 7.73
C VAL A 216 -17.42 -0.54 9.22
N THR A 217 -18.43 -0.62 10.08
CA THR A 217 -18.21 -0.67 11.54
C THR A 217 -17.49 -1.97 11.92
N ARG A 218 -16.38 -1.91 12.68
CA ARG A 218 -15.53 -3.07 13.00
C ARG A 218 -16.34 -4.27 13.56
N LYS A 219 -17.32 -3.97 14.43
CA LYS A 219 -18.24 -4.94 15.08
C LYS A 219 -19.18 -5.72 14.13
N LYS A 220 -19.21 -5.39 12.84
CA LYS A 220 -20.00 -6.12 11.83
C LYS A 220 -19.17 -7.07 10.96
N ILE A 221 -17.84 -7.00 11.05
CA ILE A 221 -16.94 -7.94 10.39
C ILE A 221 -16.31 -8.90 11.39
N PHE A 222 -15.83 -8.41 12.52
CA PHE A 222 -15.11 -9.21 13.52
C PHE A 222 -15.88 -9.31 14.84
N ASP A 223 -15.68 -10.44 15.54
CA ASP A 223 -15.99 -10.55 16.96
C ASP A 223 -15.15 -9.53 17.77
N ILE A 224 -15.70 -9.08 18.89
CA ILE A 224 -15.08 -8.13 19.82
C ILE A 224 -14.89 -8.76 21.21
N GLU A 225 -15.69 -9.76 21.57
CA GLU A 225 -15.76 -10.31 22.92
C GLU A 225 -14.84 -11.52 23.12
N ARG A 226 -14.82 -12.49 22.20
CA ARG A 226 -14.11 -13.77 22.40
C ARG A 226 -12.85 -13.88 21.55
N GLU A 227 -13.02 -13.85 20.23
CA GLU A 227 -11.95 -14.09 19.26
C GLU A 227 -11.79 -12.84 18.39
N LYS A 228 -11.08 -11.79 18.89
CA LYS A 228 -10.99 -10.47 18.24
C LYS A 228 -10.47 -10.48 16.80
N THR A 229 -9.88 -11.57 16.32
CA THR A 229 -9.39 -11.76 14.94
C THR A 229 -10.35 -12.56 14.04
N LYS A 230 -11.43 -13.12 14.57
CA LYS A 230 -12.37 -13.97 13.82
C LYS A 230 -13.45 -13.19 13.10
N ILE A 231 -13.63 -13.53 11.82
CA ILE A 231 -14.71 -12.99 10.99
C ILE A 231 -16.05 -13.63 11.42
N LEU A 232 -17.07 -12.79 11.60
CA LEU A 232 -18.45 -13.19 11.91
C LEU A 232 -19.17 -13.70 10.65
N GLU A 233 -20.11 -14.63 10.83
CA GLU A 233 -20.98 -15.10 9.72
C GLU A 233 -21.82 -13.95 9.14
N GLU A 234 -22.27 -13.00 9.97
CA GLU A 234 -22.89 -11.73 9.53
C GLU A 234 -21.96 -10.86 8.65
N GLY A 235 -20.63 -11.00 8.82
CA GLY A 235 -19.63 -10.26 8.07
C GLY A 235 -19.44 -10.78 6.64
N ILE A 236 -19.71 -12.06 6.40
CA ILE A 236 -19.50 -12.72 5.10
C ILE A 236 -20.27 -12.03 3.95
N PRO A 237 -21.59 -11.71 4.03
CA PRO A 237 -22.27 -10.99 2.96
C PRO A 237 -21.73 -9.56 2.76
N ILE A 238 -21.32 -8.88 3.83
CA ILE A 238 -20.72 -7.54 3.74
C ILE A 238 -19.39 -7.62 2.97
N LEU A 239 -18.53 -8.57 3.31
CA LEU A 239 -17.24 -8.76 2.63
C LEU A 239 -17.39 -9.18 1.16
N LYS A 240 -18.48 -9.87 0.79
CA LYS A 240 -18.82 -10.18 -0.61
C LYS A 240 -19.22 -8.94 -1.40
N GLU A 241 -20.19 -8.15 -0.92
CA GLU A 241 -20.59 -6.91 -1.60
C GLU A 241 -19.44 -5.89 -1.63
N MET A 242 -18.63 -5.84 -0.56
CA MET A 242 -17.37 -5.09 -0.52
C MET A 242 -16.43 -5.55 -1.64
N SER A 243 -16.20 -6.86 -1.78
CA SER A 243 -15.38 -7.44 -2.87
C SER A 243 -15.90 -7.03 -4.25
N ASP A 244 -17.22 -6.94 -4.45
CA ASP A 244 -17.81 -6.53 -5.72
C ASP A 244 -17.57 -5.04 -6.02
N TYR A 245 -17.71 -4.13 -5.03
CA TYR A 245 -17.28 -2.73 -5.20
C TYR A 245 -15.79 -2.61 -5.53
N LEU A 246 -14.95 -3.45 -4.92
CA LEU A 246 -13.51 -3.48 -5.22
C LEU A 246 -13.23 -3.94 -6.66
N LYS A 247 -13.98 -4.92 -7.19
CA LYS A 247 -13.86 -5.37 -8.60
C LYS A 247 -14.26 -4.28 -9.59
N GLU A 248 -15.42 -3.66 -9.39
CA GLU A 248 -15.99 -2.66 -10.30
C GLU A 248 -15.08 -1.42 -10.45
N ASN A 249 -14.45 -1.01 -9.35
CA ASN A 249 -13.78 0.28 -9.23
C ASN A 249 -12.25 0.18 -9.18
N PHE A 250 -11.65 -1.02 -9.33
CA PHE A 250 -10.21 -1.21 -9.14
C PHE A 250 -9.34 -0.32 -10.04
N THR A 251 -8.25 0.20 -9.47
CA THR A 251 -7.34 1.12 -10.17
C THR A 251 -5.90 0.62 -10.20
N LEU A 252 -5.21 0.63 -9.07
CA LEU A 252 -3.76 0.41 -8.97
C LEU A 252 -3.38 -0.35 -7.70
N ALA A 253 -3.91 0.08 -6.55
CA ALA A 253 -3.63 -0.50 -5.25
C ALA A 253 -4.83 -0.32 -4.32
N LEU A 254 -4.96 -1.25 -3.37
CA LEU A 254 -5.96 -1.27 -2.32
C LEU A 254 -5.31 -0.82 -1.01
N ASN A 255 -5.90 0.15 -0.31
CA ASN A 255 -5.50 0.48 1.07
C ASN A 255 -6.59 -0.03 2.02
N ILE A 256 -6.20 -0.85 3.00
CA ILE A 256 -7.07 -1.40 4.05
C ILE A 256 -6.61 -0.82 5.39
N GLU A 257 -7.43 0.03 5.98
CA GLU A 257 -7.14 0.72 7.24
C GLU A 257 -8.15 0.26 8.31
N VAL A 258 -7.63 -0.34 9.39
CA VAL A 258 -8.46 -0.85 10.50
C VAL A 258 -8.21 0.01 11.73
N HIS A 259 -9.25 0.71 12.18
CA HIS A 259 -9.27 1.46 13.42
C HIS A 259 -9.91 0.60 14.52
N GLY A 260 -9.18 0.40 15.62
CA GLY A 260 -9.61 -0.43 16.74
C GLY A 260 -9.02 0.01 18.08
N GLU A 261 -9.11 -0.88 19.06
CA GLU A 261 -8.72 -0.64 20.45
C GLU A 261 -7.20 -0.68 20.69
N ASP A 262 -6.46 -1.37 19.82
CA ASP A 262 -5.02 -1.60 19.91
C ASP A 262 -4.44 -1.70 18.49
N VAL A 263 -3.23 -1.17 18.30
CA VAL A 263 -2.47 -1.22 17.05
C VAL A 263 -2.17 -2.66 16.63
N SER A 264 -1.80 -3.56 17.56
CA SER A 264 -1.40 -4.93 17.23
C SER A 264 -2.59 -5.74 16.71
N MET A 265 -3.68 -5.78 17.47
CA MET A 265 -4.94 -6.43 17.11
C MET A 265 -5.52 -5.86 15.80
N SER A 266 -5.51 -4.53 15.64
CA SER A 266 -6.00 -3.90 14.40
C SER A 266 -5.11 -4.22 13.20
N GLY A 267 -3.80 -4.35 13.41
CA GLY A 267 -2.84 -4.77 12.38
C GLY A 267 -3.00 -6.24 11.98
N GLU A 268 -3.37 -7.13 12.91
CA GLU A 268 -3.74 -8.52 12.60
C GLU A 268 -5.06 -8.59 11.83
N GLN A 269 -6.09 -7.85 12.24
CA GLN A 269 -7.34 -7.73 11.48
C GLN A 269 -7.10 -7.22 10.06
N ALA A 270 -6.24 -6.21 9.89
CA ALA A 270 -5.90 -5.66 8.58
C ALA A 270 -5.19 -6.67 7.67
N LYS A 271 -4.31 -7.52 8.22
CA LYS A 271 -3.66 -8.64 7.49
C LYS A 271 -4.66 -9.72 7.08
N ILE A 272 -5.58 -10.10 7.97
CA ILE A 272 -6.62 -11.10 7.69
C ILE A 272 -7.52 -10.63 6.53
N LEU A 273 -7.90 -9.36 6.52
CA LEU A 273 -8.62 -8.76 5.39
C LEU A 273 -7.76 -8.71 4.12
N ALA A 274 -6.48 -8.34 4.23
CA ALA A 274 -5.58 -8.32 3.07
C ALA A 274 -5.43 -9.70 2.42
N GLN A 275 -5.30 -10.76 3.21
CA GLN A 275 -5.30 -12.14 2.70
C GLN A 275 -6.64 -12.51 2.05
N TYR A 276 -7.78 -12.23 2.72
CA TYR A 276 -9.12 -12.49 2.19
C TYR A 276 -9.34 -11.83 0.81
N PHE A 277 -8.96 -10.56 0.65
CA PHE A 277 -9.07 -9.85 -0.62
C PHE A 277 -7.98 -10.26 -1.63
N SER A 278 -6.79 -10.64 -1.20
CA SER A 278 -5.74 -11.23 -2.06
C SER A 278 -6.26 -12.49 -2.76
N GLU A 279 -6.81 -13.43 -1.98
CA GLU A 279 -7.35 -14.71 -2.48
C GLU A 279 -8.57 -14.51 -3.39
N ILE A 280 -9.56 -13.70 -2.95
CA ILE A 280 -10.84 -13.55 -3.68
C ILE A 280 -10.70 -12.69 -4.92
N LEU A 281 -9.90 -11.62 -4.87
CA LEU A 281 -9.72 -10.71 -6.01
C LEU A 281 -8.61 -11.16 -6.96
N ILE A 282 -7.81 -12.15 -6.55
CA ILE A 282 -6.58 -12.61 -7.21
C ILE A 282 -5.62 -11.42 -7.40
N LEU A 283 -5.44 -10.67 -6.30
CA LEU A 283 -4.60 -9.48 -6.23
C LEU A 283 -3.26 -9.80 -5.57
N PRO A 284 -2.11 -9.50 -6.20
CA PRO A 284 -0.81 -9.65 -5.56
C PRO A 284 -0.73 -8.84 -4.27
N GLU A 285 -0.21 -9.43 -3.18
CA GLU A 285 -0.13 -8.78 -1.86
C GLU A 285 0.59 -7.42 -1.90
N LYS A 286 1.59 -7.26 -2.77
CA LYS A 286 2.29 -5.97 -3.01
C LYS A 286 1.36 -4.82 -3.46
N ASN A 287 0.18 -5.13 -3.99
CA ASN A 287 -0.86 -4.17 -4.40
C ASN A 287 -1.90 -3.92 -3.29
N ILE A 288 -1.83 -4.63 -2.15
CA ILE A 288 -2.71 -4.46 -0.99
C ILE A 288 -1.89 -3.94 0.19
N LYS A 289 -2.09 -2.67 0.56
CA LYS A 289 -1.49 -2.08 1.75
C LYS A 289 -2.45 -2.24 2.93
N CYS A 290 -2.01 -2.89 4.00
CA CYS A 290 -2.78 -3.03 5.23
C CYS A 290 -2.15 -2.20 6.36
N SER A 291 -2.97 -1.53 7.17
CA SER A 291 -2.54 -0.75 8.34
C SER A 291 -3.55 -0.88 9.47
N GLY A 292 -3.04 -1.03 10.70
CA GLY A 292 -3.82 -1.02 11.93
C GLY A 292 -3.54 0.23 12.74
N PHE A 293 -4.58 0.85 13.28
CA PHE A 293 -4.52 2.06 14.08
C PHE A 293 -5.30 1.91 15.38
N GLU A 294 -4.73 2.38 16.49
CA GLU A 294 -5.47 2.63 17.72
C GLU A 294 -6.33 3.89 17.56
N ASP A 295 -7.60 3.80 17.95
CA ASP A 295 -8.54 4.92 17.93
C ASP A 295 -9.61 4.75 19.02
N THR A 296 -10.30 5.85 19.32
CA THR A 296 -11.47 5.90 20.19
C THR A 296 -12.60 4.98 19.72
N ILE A 297 -13.42 4.48 20.65
CA ILE A 297 -14.54 3.56 20.37
C ILE A 297 -15.52 4.12 19.32
N GLU A 298 -15.73 5.44 19.30
CA GLU A 298 -16.52 6.16 18.29
C GLU A 298 -15.99 6.04 16.85
N ASN A 299 -14.75 5.60 16.67
CA ASN A 299 -14.08 5.53 15.38
C ASN A 299 -13.76 4.09 14.95
N HIS A 300 -14.14 3.06 15.72
CA HIS A 300 -13.82 1.65 15.48
C HIS A 300 -14.48 1.10 14.20
N ARG A 301 -13.73 1.17 13.11
CA ARG A 301 -14.19 0.92 11.74
C ARG A 301 -13.08 0.33 10.87
N ILE A 302 -13.48 -0.26 9.76
CA ILE A 302 -12.63 -0.74 8.68
C ILE A 302 -12.94 0.16 7.50
N ASP A 303 -11.95 0.93 7.05
CA ASP A 303 -12.03 1.73 5.83
C ASP A 303 -11.19 1.05 4.75
N ILE A 304 -11.78 0.81 3.58
CA ILE A 304 -11.02 0.39 2.40
C ILE A 304 -11.10 1.48 1.35
N MET A 305 -9.94 2.02 0.98
CA MET A 305 -9.80 3.09 -0.01
C MET A 305 -9.24 2.52 -1.31
N ILE A 306 -9.95 2.76 -2.41
CA ILE A 306 -9.46 2.59 -3.78
C ILE A 306 -9.09 3.97 -4.31
N LYS A 307 -7.83 4.20 -4.66
CA LYS A 307 -7.42 5.51 -5.21
C LYS A 307 -8.03 5.78 -6.57
N ASN A 308 -8.38 7.03 -6.84
CA ASN A 308 -8.80 7.50 -8.16
C ASN A 308 -7.67 7.29 -9.21
N ARG A 309 -8.01 7.14 -10.50
CA ARG A 309 -7.06 6.84 -11.59
C ARG A 309 -6.21 8.04 -12.00
#